data_AF-A0AAD7M7G0-F1
#
_entry.id   AF-A0AAD7M7G0-F1
#
_cell.length_a   1.000
_cell.length_b   1.000
_cell.length_c   1.000
_cell.angle_alpha   90.00
_cell.angle_beta   90.00
_cell.angle_gamma   90.00
#
_symmetry.space_group_name_H-M   'P 1'
#
loop_
_entity.id
_entity.type
_entity.pdbx_description
1 polymer ?
#
loop_
_entity_poly.entity_id
_entity_poly.type
_entity_poly.pdbx_seq_one_letter_code
_entity_poly.pdbx_strand_id
1 'polypeptide(L)' 'TYKVMWSASEQNLLERLLDEIPAGDARRWVYQKISIAMGGRRTPRQVSSRVQKYLQKLKKFGVDG' A
#
# COMPACT_ATOMS: atom_id res chain seq x y z
N THR A 1 5.44 20.72 5.24
CA THR A 1 5.03 19.31 5.10
C THR A 1 6.26 18.42 5.07
N TYR A 2 6.53 17.73 6.17
CA TYR A 2 7.63 16.77 6.26
C TYR A 2 7.29 15.53 5.40
N LYS A 3 8.08 15.28 4.35
CA LYS A 3 7.89 14.13 3.45
C LYS A 3 8.46 12.90 4.14
N VAL A 4 7.60 12.14 4.81
CA VAL A 4 8.01 10.87 5.43
C VAL A 4 8.32 9.85 4.33
N MET A 5 9.60 9.57 4.13
CA MET A 5 10.10 8.52 3.25
C MET A 5 9.58 7.16 3.72
N TRP A 6 9.26 6.27 2.78
CA TRP A 6 8.98 4.86 3.09
C TRP A 6 10.30 4.09 3.10
N SER A 7 10.59 3.41 4.18
CA SER A 7 11.72 2.48 4.24
C SER A 7 11.45 1.23 3.40
N ALA A 8 12.51 0.49 3.04
CA ALA A 8 12.38 -0.77 2.30
C ALA A 8 11.52 -1.79 3.06
N SER A 9 11.67 -1.88 4.38
CA SER A 9 10.88 -2.79 5.23
C SER A 9 9.40 -2.44 5.25
N GLU A 10 9.05 -1.15 5.34
CA GLU A 10 7.65 -0.72 5.25
C GLU A 10 7.03 -0.99 3.88
N GLN A 11 7.82 -0.78 2.81
CA GLN A 11 7.38 -1.07 1.45
C GLN A 11 7.15 -2.57 1.24
N ASN A 12 8.06 -3.43 1.70
CA ASN A 12 7.92 -4.89 1.60
C ASN A 12 6.72 -5.39 2.43
N LEU A 13 6.51 -4.83 3.63
CA LEU A 13 5.33 -5.14 4.44
C LEU A 13 4.02 -4.71 3.74
N LEU A 14 4.00 -3.54 3.10
CA LEU A 14 2.86 -3.09 2.31
C LEU A 14 2.55 -4.08 1.16
N GLU A 15 3.56 -4.49 0.40
CA GLU A 15 3.40 -5.44 -0.71
C GLU A 15 2.86 -6.79 -0.24
N ARG A 16 3.43 -7.33 0.85
CA ARG A 16 2.97 -8.58 1.44
C ARG A 16 1.52 -8.51 1.94
N LEU A 17 1.11 -7.40 2.56
CA LEU A 17 -0.27 -7.22 3.02
C LEU A 17 -1.26 -7.03 1.86
N LEU A 18 -0.83 -6.42 0.76
CA LEU A 18 -1.67 -6.29 -0.44
C LEU A 18 -1.93 -7.65 -1.11
N ASP A 19 -0.96 -8.55 -1.05
CA ASP A 19 -1.08 -9.93 -1.57
C ASP A 19 -1.99 -10.79 -0.69
N GLU A 20 -1.90 -10.64 0.63
CA GLU A 20 -2.70 -11.41 1.60
C GLU A 20 -4.18 -10.98 1.64
N ILE A 21 -4.50 -9.73 1.31
CA ILE A 21 -5.88 -9.23 1.37
C ILE A 21 -6.62 -9.57 0.07
N PRO A 22 -7.71 -10.35 0.13
CA PRO A 22 -8.45 -10.75 -1.05
C PRO A 22 -9.05 -9.55 -1.78
N ALA A 23 -8.95 -9.55 -3.11
CA ALA A 23 -9.37 -8.44 -3.98
C ALA A 23 -10.87 -8.09 -3.93
N GLY A 24 -11.70 -8.90 -3.25
CA GLY A 24 -13.12 -8.66 -3.06
C GLY A 24 -13.47 -7.60 -2.01
N ASP A 25 -12.51 -7.20 -1.16
CA ASP A 25 -12.72 -6.14 -0.17
C ASP A 25 -12.68 -4.74 -0.82
N ALA A 26 -13.55 -3.83 -0.36
CA ALA A 26 -13.53 -2.44 -0.81
C ALA A 26 -12.15 -1.81 -0.51
N ARG A 27 -11.53 -1.14 -1.49
CA ARG A 27 -10.17 -0.54 -1.36
C ARG A 27 -9.96 0.27 -0.08
N ARG A 28 -11.00 1.00 0.37
CA ARG A 28 -10.97 1.77 1.62
C ARG A 28 -10.74 0.89 2.85
N TRP A 29 -11.42 -0.26 2.92
CA TRP A 29 -11.25 -1.25 3.98
C TRP A 29 -9.87 -1.91 3.93
N VAL A 30 -9.38 -2.24 2.73
CA VAL A 30 -8.03 -2.79 2.51
C VAL A 30 -6.96 -1.86 3.10
N TYR A 31 -6.99 -0.55 2.76
CA TYR A 31 -6.01 0.40 3.29
C TYR A 31 -6.11 0.62 4.80
N GLN A 32 -7.31 0.47 5.36
CA GLN A 32 -7.52 0.55 6.80
C GLN A 32 -6.92 -0.67 7.53
N LYS A 33 -7.18 -1.88 7.02
CA LYS A 33 -6.55 -3.12 7.52
C LYS A 33 -5.02 -3.03 7.46
N ILE A 34 -4.47 -2.57 6.34
CA ILE A 34 -3.02 -2.39 6.16
C ILE A 34 -2.44 -1.37 7.16
N SER A 35 -3.11 -0.24 7.34
CA SER A 35 -2.70 0.79 8.31
C SER A 35 -2.59 0.23 9.72
N ILE A 36 -3.57 -0.59 10.14
CA ILE A 36 -3.60 -1.26 11.44
C ILE A 36 -2.48 -2.31 11.53
N ALA A 37 -2.30 -3.13 10.50
CA ALA A 37 -1.27 -4.17 10.45
C ALA A 37 0.16 -3.58 10.48
N MET A 38 0.37 -2.36 9.99
CA MET A 38 1.62 -1.60 10.13
C MET A 38 1.78 -0.91 11.50
N GLY A 39 0.93 -1.22 12.47
CA GLY A 39 0.96 -0.65 13.82
C GLY A 39 0.52 0.81 13.86
N GLY A 40 -0.32 1.26 12.93
CA GLY A 40 -0.82 2.64 12.88
C GLY A 40 0.22 3.70 12.47
N ARG A 41 1.46 3.30 12.16
CA ARG A 41 2.55 4.21 11.77
C ARG A 41 2.28 4.98 10.47
N ARG A 42 1.40 4.43 9.62
CA ARG A 42 0.97 5.01 8.35
C ARG A 42 -0.54 5.08 8.34
N THR A 43 -1.09 6.25 8.06
CA THR A 43 -2.55 6.43 7.94
C THR A 43 -3.08 5.77 6.67
N PRO A 44 -4.37 5.39 6.60
CA PRO A 44 -4.97 4.78 5.41
C PRO A 44 -4.79 5.64 4.14
N ARG A 45 -4.75 6.96 4.30
CA ARG A 45 -4.50 7.93 3.22
C ARG A 45 -3.06 7.94 2.73
N GLN A 46 -2.09 7.71 3.61
CA GLN A 46 -0.70 7.52 3.21
C GLN A 46 -0.50 6.17 2.50
N VAL A 47 -1.17 5.13 3.00
CA VAL A 47 -1.20 3.81 2.36
C VAL A 47 -1.77 3.91 0.95
N SER A 48 -2.96 4.50 0.79
CA SER A 48 -3.59 4.64 -0.53
C SER A 48 -2.71 5.39 -1.53
N SER A 49 -2.07 6.48 -1.11
CA SER A 49 -1.13 7.23 -1.95
C SER A 49 0.07 6.38 -2.37
N ARG A 50 0.59 5.54 -1.47
CA ARG A 50 1.72 4.66 -1.76
C ARG A 50 1.33 3.53 -2.72
N VAL A 51 0.19 2.88 -2.47
CA VAL A 51 -0.38 1.84 -3.34
C VAL A 51 -0.63 2.39 -4.74
N GLN A 52 -1.23 3.57 -4.86
CA GLN A 52 -1.51 4.17 -6.16
C GLN A 52 -0.25 4.41 -6.98
N LYS A 53 0.86 4.83 -6.34
CA LYS A 53 2.15 5.00 -7.00
C LYS A 53 2.78 3.67 -7.40
N TYR A 54 2.65 2.66 -6.55
CA TYR A 54 3.12 1.30 -6.83
C TYR A 54 2.40 0.71 -8.06
N LEU A 55 1.07 0.79 -8.09
CA LEU A 55 0.27 0.31 -9.24
C LEU A 55 0.56 1.10 -10.52
N GLN A 56 0.72 2.41 -10.44
CA GLN A 56 1.14 3.23 -11.60
C GLN A 56 2.52 2.82 -12.11
N LYS A 57 3.44 2.48 -11.21
CA LYS A 57 4.76 1.97 -11.57
C LYS A 57 4.63 0.65 -12.31
N LEU A 58 3.89 -0.33 -11.77
CA LEU A 58 3.65 -1.63 -12.42
C LEU A 58 3.08 -1.46 -13.83
N LYS A 59 2.04 -0.63 -13.97
CA LYS A 59 1.43 -0.31 -15.28
C LYS A 59 2.43 0.30 -16.26
N LYS A 60 3.33 1.16 -15.80
CA LYS A 60 4.37 1.76 -16.64
C LYS A 60 5.41 0.75 -17.13
N PHE A 61 5.68 -0.30 -16.35
CA PHE A 61 6.62 -1.35 -16.72
C PHE A 61 5.99 -2.47 -17.57
N GLY A 62 4.73 -2.33 -18.00
CA GLY A 62 4.08 -3.30 -18.88
C GLY A 62 3.75 -4.63 -18.20
N VAL A 63 3.77 -4.68 -16.86
CA VAL A 63 3.22 -5.82 -16.10
C VAL A 63 1.72 -5.62 -16.02
N ASP A 64 1.05 -5.72 -17.17
CA ASP A 64 -0.34 -6.15 -17.23
C ASP A 64 -0.31 -7.67 -16.95
N GLY A 65 -1.18 -8.12 -16.05
CA GLY A 65 -1.22 -9.52 -15.59
C GLY A 65 -1.49 -10.53 -16.70
#